data_AF-A0A3R6LGW7-F1
#
_entry.id   AF-A0A3R6LGW7-F1
#
_cell.length_a   1.000
_cell.length_b   1.000
_cell.length_c   1.000
_cell.angle_alpha   90.00
_cell.angle_beta   90.00
_cell.angle_gamma   90.00
#
_symmetry.space_group_name_H-M   'P 1'
#
loop_
_entity.id
_entity.type
_entity.pdbx_description
1 polymer ?
#
loop_
_entity_poly.entity_id
_entity_poly.type
_entity_poly.pdbx_seq_one_letter_code
_entity_poly.pdbx_strand_id
1 'polypeptide(L)'
;MPMGCYNKRPEETSDDFFVRIGNAVLARELTWDGASKVLNDELGKNFGECAYRKRFKAFRAGMQYQESLSNRDVGTCILSISDLHIPFQKPIETFSEYAGKIDILQVNGDLVDAQAISRFNKVYRKSPMEEILIARQYMIDLIEMLQPKKVVVNYGNHDLRFQNYLAKNLDTDLLELMPKTSLELIFVDGFNHYNKELHTKVHYDPLIDVFKDSGIEIGYNDTWFSFVGETIFVHPLAYSSGMLKTAEKAYRYFKDNDYFFDTIVMAHTHKTGHYDIGNSVIYEQGCCCETSKMDYADGKLTPSQREGFILVYQDKFGRLNEDKTHIVRLN
;
A
#
# COMPACT_ATOMS: atom_id res chain seq x y z
N MET A 1 -1.79 17.75 34.87
CA MET A 1 -2.13 17.64 33.43
C MET A 1 -3.62 17.82 33.28
N PRO A 2 -4.13 18.58 32.29
CA PRO A 2 -5.55 18.87 32.19
C PRO A 2 -6.30 17.59 31.84
N MET A 3 -7.23 17.16 32.72
CA MET A 3 -7.98 15.90 32.60
C MET A 3 -8.94 15.84 31.40
N GLY A 4 -9.12 16.94 30.65
CA GLY A 4 -10.18 17.06 29.63
C GLY A 4 -10.00 16.24 28.34
N CYS A 5 -8.81 15.68 28.07
CA CYS A 5 -8.55 14.92 26.83
C CYS A 5 -8.86 13.41 26.91
N TYR A 6 -9.20 12.88 28.09
CA TYR A 6 -9.40 11.44 28.29
C TYR A 6 -10.77 11.07 28.84
N ASN A 7 -11.77 11.93 28.67
CA ASN A 7 -13.15 11.62 29.04
C ASN A 7 -13.73 10.53 28.15
N LYS A 8 -14.77 9.85 28.64
CA LYS A 8 -15.49 8.88 27.82
C LYS A 8 -16.29 9.59 26.73
N ARG A 9 -16.21 9.09 25.51
CA ARG A 9 -16.97 9.57 24.36
C ARG A 9 -18.40 9.01 24.40
N PRO A 10 -19.43 9.75 23.93
CA PRO A 10 -20.81 9.29 23.96
C PRO A 10 -21.06 7.95 23.27
N GLU A 11 -20.30 7.66 22.22
CA GLU A 11 -20.43 6.47 21.37
C GLU A 11 -19.65 5.24 21.87
N GLU A 12 -18.71 5.40 22.82
CA GLU A 12 -17.85 4.28 23.22
C GLU A 12 -18.45 3.49 24.39
N THR A 13 -18.30 2.17 24.39
CA THR A 13 -18.69 1.36 25.55
C THR A 13 -17.68 1.55 26.69
N SER A 14 -18.02 1.07 27.89
CA SER A 14 -17.10 1.15 29.03
C SER A 14 -15.86 0.27 28.85
N ASP A 15 -15.94 -0.78 28.04
CA ASP A 15 -14.79 -1.62 27.70
C ASP A 15 -13.95 -0.98 26.58
N ASP A 16 -14.56 -0.35 25.58
CA ASP A 16 -13.83 0.42 24.55
C ASP A 16 -13.03 1.57 25.18
N PHE A 17 -13.65 2.29 26.11
CA PHE A 17 -13.01 3.33 26.88
C PHE A 17 -11.81 2.78 27.66
N PHE A 18 -11.99 1.65 28.35
CA PHE A 18 -10.93 1.00 29.11
C PHE A 18 -9.73 0.61 28.24
N VAL A 19 -9.99 0.05 27.04
CA VAL A 19 -8.95 -0.33 26.09
C VAL A 19 -8.21 0.90 25.56
N ARG A 20 -8.94 1.97 25.21
CA ARG A 20 -8.35 3.23 24.73
C ARG A 20 -7.41 3.85 25.76
N ILE A 21 -7.82 3.93 27.03
CA ILE A 21 -6.98 4.45 28.11
C ILE A 21 -5.74 3.55 28.33
N GLY A 22 -5.92 2.23 28.30
CA GLY A 22 -4.79 1.30 28.39
C GLY A 22 -3.79 1.42 27.23
N ASN A 23 -4.27 1.69 26.01
CA ASN A 23 -3.41 1.94 24.84
C ASN A 23 -2.65 3.26 24.95
N ALA A 24 -3.26 4.33 25.47
CA ALA A 24 -2.58 5.59 25.75
C ALA A 24 -1.42 5.42 26.75
N VAL A 25 -1.56 4.50 27.72
CA VAL A 25 -0.44 4.15 28.63
C VAL A 25 0.69 3.44 27.88
N LEU A 26 0.38 2.56 26.92
CA LEU A 26 1.40 1.92 26.08
C LEU A 26 2.11 2.90 25.16
N ALA A 27 1.38 3.87 24.62
CA ALA A 27 1.90 4.97 23.82
C ALA A 27 2.72 5.99 24.64
N ARG A 28 2.86 5.78 25.95
CA ARG A 28 3.54 6.66 26.91
C ARG A 28 2.89 8.04 27.06
N GLU A 29 1.63 8.18 26.65
CA GLU A 29 0.83 9.39 26.79
C GLU A 29 0.24 9.52 28.22
N LEU A 30 0.09 8.38 28.91
CA LEU A 30 -0.41 8.29 30.29
C LEU A 30 0.44 7.34 31.14
N THR A 31 0.44 7.55 32.45
CA THR A 31 0.92 6.57 33.43
C THR A 31 -0.23 5.71 33.93
N TRP A 32 0.05 4.53 34.49
CA TRP A 32 -1.00 3.68 35.10
C TRP A 32 -1.70 4.36 36.29
N ASP A 33 -0.96 5.16 37.08
CA ASP A 33 -1.56 6.04 38.10
C ASP A 33 -2.53 7.06 37.48
N GLY A 34 -2.13 7.73 36.39
CA GLY A 34 -2.99 8.67 35.66
C GLY A 34 -4.23 7.99 35.08
N ALA A 35 -4.05 6.84 34.43
CA ALA A 35 -5.13 6.02 33.88
C ALA A 35 -6.13 5.59 34.96
N SER A 36 -5.65 5.22 36.15
CA SER A 36 -6.55 4.81 37.25
C SER A 36 -7.47 5.93 37.71
N LYS A 37 -6.99 7.17 37.75
CA LYS A 37 -7.81 8.34 38.10
C LYS A 37 -8.90 8.57 37.06
N VAL A 38 -8.50 8.65 35.79
CA VAL A 38 -9.43 8.82 34.66
C VAL A 38 -10.51 7.73 34.64
N LEU A 39 -10.12 6.46 34.80
CA LEU A 39 -11.06 5.34 34.79
C LEU A 39 -11.98 5.32 36.01
N ASN A 40 -11.48 5.69 37.19
CA ASN A 40 -12.29 5.75 38.40
C ASN A 40 -13.30 6.89 38.36
N ASP A 41 -12.87 8.08 37.91
CA ASP A 41 -13.70 9.28 37.82
C ASP A 41 -14.88 9.05 36.87
N GLU A 42 -14.63 8.42 35.73
CA GLU A 42 -15.66 8.16 34.72
C GLU A 42 -16.55 6.96 35.06
N LEU A 43 -15.97 5.85 35.53
CA LEU A 43 -16.72 4.60 35.77
C LEU A 43 -17.36 4.54 37.16
N GLY A 44 -17.17 5.57 38.00
CA GLY A 44 -17.63 5.61 39.38
C GLY A 44 -17.01 4.52 40.26
N LYS A 45 -15.74 4.18 40.01
CA LYS A 45 -15.02 3.10 40.72
C LYS A 45 -13.92 3.67 41.61
N ASN A 46 -13.36 2.82 42.47
CA ASN A 46 -12.23 3.19 43.33
C ASN A 46 -11.19 2.07 43.37
N PHE A 47 -10.60 1.77 42.20
CA PHE A 47 -9.55 0.77 42.07
C PHE A 47 -8.18 1.42 41.93
N GLY A 48 -7.15 0.82 42.52
CA GLY A 48 -5.77 1.25 42.35
C GLY A 48 -5.19 0.89 40.97
N GLU A 49 -4.10 1.55 40.57
CA GLU A 49 -3.43 1.37 39.27
C GLU A 49 -3.12 -0.10 38.94
N CYS A 50 -2.72 -0.87 39.95
CA CYS A 50 -2.38 -2.28 39.82
C CYS A 50 -3.56 -3.14 39.31
N ALA A 51 -4.79 -2.83 39.72
CA ALA A 51 -5.97 -3.57 39.29
C ALA A 51 -6.24 -3.36 37.79
N TYR A 52 -6.21 -2.11 37.33
CA TYR A 52 -6.40 -1.77 35.92
C TYR A 52 -5.26 -2.31 35.05
N ARG A 53 -4.00 -2.18 35.49
CA ARG A 53 -2.84 -2.74 34.78
C ARG A 53 -2.94 -4.24 34.59
N LYS A 54 -3.32 -4.99 35.63
CA LYS A 54 -3.51 -6.45 35.56
C LYS A 54 -4.66 -6.83 34.63
N ARG A 55 -5.80 -6.14 34.72
CA ARG A 55 -6.95 -6.36 33.83
C ARG A 55 -6.57 -6.11 32.37
N PHE A 56 -5.85 -5.03 32.09
CA PHE A 56 -5.44 -4.68 30.73
C PHE A 56 -4.41 -5.67 30.19
N LYS A 57 -3.45 -6.10 31.02
CA LYS A 57 -2.49 -7.16 30.67
C LYS A 57 -3.21 -8.48 30.32
N ALA A 58 -4.21 -8.88 31.10
CA ALA A 58 -4.99 -10.09 30.85
C ALA A 58 -5.84 -9.97 29.58
N PHE A 59 -6.50 -8.82 29.36
CA PHE A 59 -7.24 -8.54 28.14
C PHE A 59 -6.34 -8.61 26.91
N ARG A 60 -5.17 -7.95 26.94
CA ARG A 60 -4.19 -7.99 25.86
C ARG A 60 -3.67 -9.41 25.60
N ALA A 61 -3.39 -10.18 26.65
CA ALA A 61 -3.00 -11.58 26.51
C ALA A 61 -4.11 -12.42 25.86
N GLY A 62 -5.38 -12.16 26.21
CA GLY A 62 -6.54 -12.75 25.56
C GLY A 62 -6.65 -12.37 24.07
N MET A 63 -6.49 -11.09 23.73
CA MET A 63 -6.46 -10.66 22.33
C MET A 63 -5.30 -11.29 21.56
N GLN A 64 -4.09 -11.30 22.12
CA GLN A 64 -2.93 -11.94 21.51
C GLN A 64 -3.14 -13.44 21.32
N TYR A 65 -3.78 -14.11 22.28
CA TYR A 65 -4.13 -15.52 22.15
C TYR A 65 -5.20 -15.75 21.07
N GLN A 66 -6.23 -14.92 21.00
CA GLN A 66 -7.26 -15.01 19.97
C GLN A 66 -6.72 -14.67 18.58
N GLU A 67 -5.83 -13.69 18.47
CA GLU A 67 -5.05 -13.37 17.28
C GLU A 67 -4.13 -14.54 16.88
N SER A 68 -3.50 -15.21 17.86
CA SER A 68 -2.69 -16.41 17.60
C SER A 68 -3.53 -17.60 17.12
N LEU A 69 -4.75 -17.75 17.64
CA LEU A 69 -5.68 -18.78 17.21
C LEU A 69 -6.23 -18.48 15.81
N SER A 70 -6.61 -17.22 15.54
CA SER A 70 -7.08 -16.83 14.22
C SER A 70 -5.97 -16.93 13.18
N ASN A 71 -4.71 -16.65 13.54
CA ASN A 71 -3.57 -16.67 12.62
C ASN A 71 -2.85 -18.02 12.51
N ARG A 72 -3.35 -19.09 13.14
CA ARG A 72 -2.72 -20.44 13.04
C ARG A 72 -2.65 -20.98 11.61
N ASP A 73 -3.61 -20.58 10.78
CA ASP A 73 -3.76 -21.01 9.40
C ASP A 73 -3.30 -19.96 8.38
N VAL A 74 -2.92 -18.76 8.82
CA VAL A 74 -2.34 -17.72 7.95
C VAL A 74 -0.84 -17.96 7.83
N GLY A 75 -0.39 -18.24 6.62
CA GLY A 75 1.02 -18.35 6.27
C GLY A 75 1.64 -17.00 5.88
N THR A 76 0.91 -16.14 5.19
CA THR A 76 1.46 -14.87 4.65
C THR A 76 0.40 -13.79 4.58
N CYS A 77 0.73 -12.58 5.07
CA CYS A 77 -0.07 -11.38 4.95
C CYS A 77 0.56 -10.41 3.94
N ILE A 78 -0.19 -10.06 2.90
CA ILE A 78 0.27 -9.21 1.79
C ILE A 78 -0.57 -7.93 1.77
N LEU A 79 0.08 -6.78 1.87
CA LEU A 79 -0.53 -5.49 1.56
C LEU A 79 -0.23 -5.14 0.11
N SER A 80 -1.25 -5.08 -0.73
CA SER A 80 -1.11 -4.67 -2.13
C SER A 80 -1.68 -3.29 -2.35
N ILE A 81 -0.80 -2.39 -2.82
CA ILE A 81 -1.11 -1.01 -3.19
C ILE A 81 -0.84 -0.80 -4.67
N SER A 82 -1.54 0.13 -5.31
CA SER A 82 -1.29 0.51 -6.71
C SER A 82 -1.71 1.94 -6.96
N ASP A 83 -1.40 2.42 -8.17
CA ASP A 83 -1.97 3.66 -8.66
C ASP A 83 -1.72 4.80 -7.67
N LEU A 84 -0.51 4.85 -7.13
CA LEU A 84 -0.08 5.94 -6.24
C LEU A 84 0.00 7.24 -7.03
N HIS A 85 0.31 7.15 -8.33
CA HIS A 85 0.36 8.27 -9.26
C HIS A 85 1.13 9.45 -8.66
N ILE A 86 2.33 9.19 -8.13
CA ILE A 86 3.14 10.22 -7.47
C ILE A 86 3.34 11.38 -8.47
N PRO A 87 2.97 12.63 -8.10
CA PRO A 87 2.89 13.18 -6.74
C PRO A 87 1.48 13.27 -6.11
N PHE A 88 0.51 12.47 -6.55
CA PHE A 88 -0.87 12.47 -6.06
C PHE A 88 -1.16 11.40 -4.99
N GLN A 89 -0.14 10.73 -4.48
CA GLN A 89 -0.29 9.62 -3.55
C GLN A 89 -0.94 10.01 -2.23
N LYS A 90 -1.63 9.05 -1.59
CA LYS A 90 -2.12 9.19 -0.22
C LYS A 90 -0.95 9.35 0.77
N PRO A 91 -1.15 10.05 1.90
CA PRO A 91 -0.16 10.11 2.97
C PRO A 91 0.16 8.71 3.51
N ILE A 92 1.42 8.47 3.88
CA ILE A 92 1.89 7.16 4.36
C ILE A 92 1.12 6.69 5.60
N GLU A 93 0.61 7.60 6.41
CA GLU A 93 -0.18 7.34 7.62
C GLU A 93 -1.45 6.56 7.32
N THR A 94 -1.94 6.60 6.07
CA THR A 94 -3.05 5.78 5.57
C THR A 94 -2.79 4.29 5.79
N PHE A 95 -1.52 3.86 5.83
CA PHE A 95 -1.11 2.47 5.97
C PHE A 95 -0.58 2.13 7.37
N SER A 96 -0.61 3.08 8.32
CA SER A 96 -0.01 2.94 9.66
C SER A 96 -0.59 1.79 10.49
N GLU A 97 -1.85 1.42 10.24
CA GLU A 97 -2.50 0.25 10.86
C GLU A 97 -1.74 -1.06 10.61
N TYR A 98 -1.01 -1.15 9.49
CA TYR A 98 -0.37 -2.37 9.02
C TYR A 98 1.12 -2.46 9.39
N ALA A 99 1.64 -1.45 10.09
CA ALA A 99 3.02 -1.40 10.55
C ALA A 99 3.39 -2.64 11.39
N GLY A 100 4.39 -3.40 10.93
CA GLY A 100 4.85 -4.63 11.58
C GLY A 100 3.87 -5.81 11.54
N LYS A 101 2.78 -5.72 10.76
CA LYS A 101 1.75 -6.77 10.64
C LYS A 101 1.74 -7.50 9.30
N ILE A 102 2.44 -6.98 8.30
CA ILE A 102 2.48 -7.53 6.95
C ILE A 102 3.82 -8.26 6.72
N ASP A 103 3.76 -9.33 5.94
CA ASP A 103 4.97 -10.03 5.50
C ASP A 103 5.49 -9.44 4.19
N ILE A 104 4.57 -9.07 3.28
CA ILE A 104 4.90 -8.62 1.94
C ILE A 104 4.19 -7.30 1.63
N LEU A 105 4.95 -6.31 1.19
CA LEU A 105 4.42 -5.13 0.52
C LEU A 105 4.46 -5.37 -0.99
N GLN A 106 3.31 -5.32 -1.64
CA GLN A 106 3.21 -5.46 -3.08
C GLN A 106 2.82 -4.10 -3.68
N VAL A 107 3.60 -3.63 -4.66
CA VAL A 107 3.34 -2.40 -5.44
C VAL A 107 2.93 -2.81 -6.85
N ASN A 108 1.63 -2.81 -7.10
CA ASN A 108 1.01 -3.28 -8.33
C ASN A 108 0.88 -2.16 -9.37
N GLY A 109 2.01 -1.62 -9.83
CA GLY A 109 2.06 -0.68 -10.94
C GLY A 109 1.58 0.76 -10.64
N ASP A 110 1.91 1.65 -11.58
CA ASP A 110 1.55 3.07 -11.58
C ASP A 110 2.01 3.78 -10.30
N LEU A 111 3.29 3.57 -9.93
CA LEU A 111 3.93 4.24 -8.79
C LEU A 111 4.09 5.74 -9.08
N VAL A 112 4.63 6.08 -10.26
CA VAL A 112 4.74 7.47 -10.72
C VAL A 112 3.67 7.78 -11.75
N ASP A 113 3.15 9.01 -11.76
CA ASP A 113 2.15 9.41 -12.74
C ASP A 113 2.75 9.66 -14.14
N ALA A 114 4.03 10.02 -14.20
CA ALA A 114 4.67 10.50 -15.42
C ALA A 114 3.89 11.68 -16.03
N GLN A 115 3.48 12.63 -15.18
CA GLN A 115 2.58 13.73 -15.53
C GLN A 115 3.21 14.57 -16.63
N ALA A 116 4.47 14.98 -16.46
CA ALA A 116 5.17 15.86 -17.40
C ALA A 116 5.24 15.32 -18.85
N ILE A 117 5.23 14.01 -19.02
CA ILE A 117 5.37 13.34 -20.32
C ILE A 117 4.05 12.69 -20.80
N SER A 118 2.96 12.90 -20.07
CA SER A 118 1.60 12.59 -20.51
C SER A 118 1.14 13.40 -21.73
N ARG A 119 0.18 12.87 -22.47
CA ARG A 119 -0.47 13.56 -23.61
C ARG A 119 -1.61 14.49 -23.18
N PHE A 120 -2.08 14.39 -21.95
CA PHE A 120 -3.19 15.23 -21.46
C PHE A 120 -2.74 16.68 -21.23
N ASN A 121 -3.67 17.62 -21.34
CA ASN A 121 -3.42 19.02 -21.07
C ASN A 121 -3.10 19.22 -19.58
N LYS A 122 -2.13 20.08 -19.28
CA LYS A 122 -1.58 20.28 -17.94
C LYS A 122 -1.62 21.76 -17.58
N VAL A 123 -2.24 22.07 -16.46
CA VAL A 123 -2.19 23.43 -15.86
C VAL A 123 -0.91 23.59 -15.02
N TYR A 124 -0.38 22.49 -14.48
CA TYR A 124 0.84 22.44 -13.67
C TYR A 124 1.72 21.26 -14.11
N ARG A 125 3.04 21.37 -13.95
CA ARG A 125 4.01 20.38 -14.44
C ARG A 125 5.08 20.12 -13.38
N LYS A 126 5.12 18.90 -12.82
CA LYS A 126 6.36 18.38 -12.19
C LYS A 126 7.20 17.65 -13.22
N SER A 127 8.51 17.78 -13.12
CA SER A 127 9.42 17.06 -14.00
C SER A 127 9.47 15.56 -13.63
N PRO A 128 9.80 14.66 -14.58
CA PRO A 128 9.96 13.24 -14.25
C PRO A 128 10.98 13.00 -13.13
N MET A 129 12.03 13.81 -13.07
CA MET A 129 13.05 13.74 -12.04
C MET A 129 12.50 14.08 -10.64
N GLU A 130 11.65 15.11 -10.52
CA GLU A 130 10.99 15.43 -9.24
C GLU A 130 10.01 14.32 -8.82
N GLU A 131 9.25 13.76 -9.75
CA GLU A 131 8.36 12.62 -9.47
C GLU A 131 9.15 11.41 -8.96
N ILE A 132 10.29 11.08 -9.60
CA ILE A 132 11.19 10.00 -9.18
C ILE A 132 11.75 10.25 -7.77
N LEU A 133 12.18 11.48 -7.47
CA LEU A 133 12.71 11.84 -6.15
C LEU A 133 11.65 11.68 -5.05
N ILE A 134 10.42 12.16 -5.31
CA ILE A 134 9.30 12.01 -4.37
C ILE A 134 8.95 10.53 -4.20
N ALA A 135 8.90 9.77 -5.29
CA ALA A 135 8.57 8.35 -5.27
C ALA A 135 9.59 7.54 -4.47
N ARG A 136 10.88 7.81 -4.69
CA ARG A 136 11.96 7.18 -3.94
C ARG A 136 11.81 7.45 -2.43
N GLN A 137 11.63 8.71 -2.04
CA GLN A 137 11.50 9.06 -0.62
C GLN A 137 10.25 8.43 -0.01
N TYR A 138 9.11 8.52 -0.70
CA TYR A 138 7.85 7.93 -0.25
C TYR A 138 7.98 6.41 -0.01
N MET A 139 8.63 5.70 -0.93
CA MET A 139 8.84 4.26 -0.78
C MET A 139 9.78 3.92 0.39
N ILE A 140 10.82 4.73 0.64
CA ILE A 140 11.67 4.56 1.83
C ILE A 140 10.84 4.70 3.10
N ASP A 141 10.13 5.82 3.25
CA ASP A 141 9.35 6.11 4.45
C ASP A 141 8.26 5.05 4.69
N LEU A 142 7.62 4.59 3.61
CA LEU A 142 6.60 3.56 3.66
C LEU A 142 7.16 2.19 4.07
N ILE A 143 8.28 1.76 3.46
CA ILE A 143 8.93 0.48 3.81
C ILE A 143 9.45 0.52 5.24
N GLU A 144 10.04 1.63 5.67
CA GLU A 144 10.52 1.82 7.04
C GLU A 144 9.38 1.80 8.06
N MET A 145 8.22 2.38 7.74
CA MET A 145 7.05 2.30 8.61
C MET A 145 6.46 0.89 8.67
N LEU A 146 6.32 0.24 7.52
CA LEU A 146 5.62 -1.04 7.42
C LEU A 146 6.47 -2.22 7.91
N GLN A 147 7.80 -2.15 7.74
CA GLN A 147 8.75 -3.23 8.04
C GLN A 147 8.37 -4.60 7.44
N PRO A 148 8.04 -4.69 6.13
CA PRO A 148 7.75 -5.97 5.50
C PRO A 148 9.02 -6.82 5.40
N LYS A 149 8.88 -8.14 5.27
CA LYS A 149 10.01 -9.04 4.96
C LYS A 149 10.43 -8.93 3.49
N LYS A 150 9.47 -8.61 2.61
CA LYS A 150 9.68 -8.53 1.17
C LYS A 150 8.85 -7.42 0.54
N VAL A 151 9.43 -6.76 -0.46
CA VAL A 151 8.75 -5.80 -1.34
C VAL A 151 8.76 -6.37 -2.76
N VAL A 152 7.59 -6.47 -3.38
CA VAL A 152 7.42 -6.96 -4.76
C VAL A 152 6.82 -5.86 -5.60
N VAL A 153 7.46 -5.53 -6.72
CA VAL A 153 7.09 -4.42 -7.58
C VAL A 153 6.92 -4.91 -9.02
N ASN A 154 5.78 -4.60 -9.63
CA ASN A 154 5.55 -4.71 -11.06
C ASN A 154 5.18 -3.34 -11.63
N TYR A 155 5.43 -3.12 -12.93
CA TYR A 155 5.12 -1.83 -13.57
C TYR A 155 3.66 -1.76 -14.04
N GLY A 156 3.17 -0.54 -14.21
CA GLY A 156 1.91 -0.22 -14.88
C GLY A 156 2.11 0.55 -16.18
N ASN A 157 1.02 1.11 -16.71
CA ASN A 157 1.05 1.83 -17.99
C ASN A 157 1.60 3.26 -17.85
N HIS A 158 1.51 3.88 -16.67
CA HIS A 158 2.16 5.16 -16.41
C HIS A 158 3.68 5.01 -16.33
N ASP A 159 4.17 3.90 -15.77
CA ASP A 159 5.61 3.60 -15.70
C ASP A 159 6.21 3.40 -17.11
N LEU A 160 5.56 2.61 -17.98
CA LEU A 160 5.99 2.43 -19.38
C LEU A 160 5.91 3.71 -20.23
N ARG A 161 5.18 4.73 -19.78
CA ARG A 161 5.17 6.03 -20.45
C ARG A 161 6.58 6.63 -20.54
N PHE A 162 7.45 6.28 -19.59
CA PHE A 162 8.85 6.69 -19.58
C PHE A 162 9.60 6.22 -20.82
N GLN A 163 9.68 4.90 -21.07
CA GLN A 163 10.29 4.35 -22.30
C GLN A 163 9.61 4.87 -23.56
N ASN A 164 8.28 4.94 -23.60
CA ASN A 164 7.57 5.44 -24.78
C ASN A 164 7.96 6.88 -25.13
N TYR A 165 8.17 7.72 -24.12
CA TYR A 165 8.65 9.07 -24.32
C TYR A 165 10.10 9.07 -24.81
N LEU A 166 10.99 8.29 -24.19
CA LEU A 166 12.38 8.20 -24.61
C LEU A 166 12.48 7.70 -26.07
N ALA A 167 11.77 6.63 -26.41
CA ALA A 167 11.79 6.01 -27.73
C ALA A 167 11.31 6.94 -28.86
N LYS A 168 10.46 7.91 -28.51
CA LYS A 168 9.99 8.93 -29.46
C LYS A 168 10.99 10.06 -29.67
N ASN A 169 11.87 10.32 -28.71
CA ASN A 169 12.70 11.54 -28.68
C ASN A 169 14.22 11.26 -28.78
N LEU A 170 14.64 10.02 -28.62
CA LEU A 170 16.04 9.60 -28.70
C LEU A 170 16.27 8.68 -29.91
N ASP A 171 17.49 8.70 -30.41
CA ASP A 171 17.96 7.73 -31.40
C ASP A 171 18.01 6.31 -30.80
N THR A 172 17.84 5.29 -31.64
CA THR A 172 17.83 3.88 -31.21
C THR A 172 19.09 3.48 -30.46
N ASP A 173 20.26 3.97 -30.88
CA ASP A 173 21.52 3.61 -30.24
C ASP A 173 21.65 4.25 -28.84
N LEU A 174 21.01 5.40 -28.61
CA LEU A 174 20.95 6.05 -27.30
C LEU A 174 19.91 5.42 -26.38
N LEU A 175 18.87 4.77 -26.93
CA LEU A 175 17.84 4.11 -26.12
C LEU A 175 18.38 2.91 -25.35
N GLU A 176 19.39 2.21 -25.89
CA GLU A 176 20.02 1.07 -25.21
C GLU A 176 20.66 1.46 -23.86
N LEU A 177 21.01 2.74 -23.70
CA LEU A 177 21.59 3.27 -22.47
C LEU A 177 20.55 3.67 -21.43
N MET A 178 19.27 3.72 -21.81
CA MET A 178 18.20 4.27 -20.99
C MET A 178 17.36 3.17 -20.36
N PRO A 179 16.83 3.40 -19.15
CA PRO A 179 15.97 2.44 -18.49
C PRO A 179 14.61 2.36 -19.21
N LYS A 180 13.94 1.21 -19.07
CA LYS A 180 12.58 1.00 -19.58
C LYS A 180 11.54 1.73 -18.74
N THR A 181 11.71 1.72 -17.42
CA THR A 181 10.81 2.43 -16.51
C THR A 181 11.60 3.25 -15.51
N SER A 182 10.95 4.27 -14.94
CA SER A 182 11.50 4.94 -13.75
C SER A 182 11.67 4.02 -12.55
N LEU A 183 11.01 2.86 -12.53
CA LEU A 183 11.13 1.89 -11.43
C LEU A 183 12.50 1.22 -11.43
N GLU A 184 13.13 1.00 -12.58
CA GLU A 184 14.52 0.51 -12.66
C GLU A 184 15.46 1.48 -11.95
N LEU A 185 15.31 2.79 -12.21
CA LEU A 185 16.10 3.82 -11.52
C LEU A 185 15.85 3.86 -10.01
N ILE A 186 14.61 3.65 -9.57
CA ILE A 186 14.25 3.72 -8.15
C ILE A 186 14.72 2.46 -7.41
N PHE A 187 14.46 1.27 -7.95
CA PHE A 187 14.62 0.01 -7.22
C PHE A 187 15.92 -0.73 -7.53
N VAL A 188 16.50 -0.58 -8.72
CA VAL A 188 17.57 -1.46 -9.23
C VAL A 188 18.87 -0.72 -9.55
N ASP A 189 18.84 0.32 -10.36
CA ASP A 189 20.04 0.93 -10.95
C ASP A 189 20.55 2.15 -10.17
N GLY A 190 19.64 2.85 -9.49
CA GLY A 190 19.92 4.18 -8.94
C GLY A 190 19.99 5.24 -10.05
N PHE A 191 20.26 6.49 -9.67
CA PHE A 191 20.36 7.57 -10.65
C PHE A 191 21.19 8.75 -10.13
N ASN A 192 21.57 9.62 -11.07
CA ASN A 192 22.23 10.88 -10.74
C ASN A 192 21.26 12.04 -10.98
N HIS A 193 21.11 12.91 -9.99
CA HIS A 193 20.42 14.18 -10.15
C HIS A 193 21.44 15.31 -10.25
N TYR A 194 21.41 16.06 -11.34
CA TYR A 194 22.18 17.29 -11.48
C TYR A 194 21.28 18.49 -11.19
N ASN A 195 21.47 19.10 -10.02
CA ASN A 195 20.78 20.33 -9.68
C ASN A 195 21.47 21.49 -10.40
N LYS A 196 20.80 22.03 -11.42
CA LYS A 196 21.33 23.09 -12.27
C LYS A 196 21.47 24.43 -11.54
N GLU A 197 20.62 24.70 -10.56
CA GLU A 197 20.65 25.94 -9.78
C GLU A 197 21.83 25.95 -8.80
N LEU A 198 22.02 24.83 -8.10
CA LEU A 198 23.10 24.68 -7.12
C LEU A 198 24.41 24.21 -7.75
N HIS A 199 24.43 23.86 -9.03
CA HIS A 199 25.56 23.26 -9.74
C HIS A 199 26.14 22.01 -9.03
N THR A 200 25.28 21.24 -8.38
CA THR A 200 25.66 20.02 -7.65
C THR A 200 25.15 18.77 -8.35
N LYS A 201 25.91 17.67 -8.20
CA LYS A 201 25.52 16.34 -8.64
C LYS A 201 25.36 15.46 -7.40
N VAL A 202 24.19 14.88 -7.23
CA VAL A 202 23.87 13.94 -6.15
C VAL A 202 23.57 12.59 -6.78
N HIS A 203 24.22 11.55 -6.28
CA HIS A 203 23.88 10.18 -6.61
C HIS A 203 22.84 9.65 -5.60
N TYR A 204 21.85 8.93 -6.11
CA TYR A 204 20.84 8.26 -5.32
C TYR A 204 20.99 6.76 -5.55
N ASP A 205 21.37 6.05 -4.48
CA ASP A 205 21.45 4.60 -4.51
C ASP A 205 20.04 4.00 -4.72
N PRO A 206 19.95 2.87 -5.44
CA PRO A 206 18.70 2.14 -5.63
C PRO A 206 18.18 1.60 -4.30
N LEU A 207 16.86 1.40 -4.20
CA LEU A 207 16.26 0.92 -2.96
C LEU A 207 16.76 -0.46 -2.54
N ILE A 208 17.12 -1.34 -3.47
CA ILE A 208 17.72 -2.65 -3.14
C ILE A 208 19.01 -2.51 -2.30
N ASP A 209 19.82 -1.48 -2.58
CA ASP A 209 21.05 -1.21 -1.84
C ASP A 209 20.77 -0.47 -0.53
N VAL A 210 19.81 0.47 -0.53
CA VAL A 210 19.38 1.20 0.68
C VAL A 210 18.91 0.24 1.77
N PHE A 211 18.20 -0.83 1.41
CA PHE A 211 17.64 -1.81 2.35
C PHE A 211 18.45 -3.11 2.45
N LYS A 212 19.64 -3.18 1.86
CA LYS A 212 20.46 -4.41 1.83
C LYS A 212 20.74 -5.00 3.22
N ASP A 213 20.98 -4.13 4.21
CA ASP A 213 21.37 -4.53 5.57
C ASP A 213 20.16 -4.63 6.53
N SER A 214 18.94 -4.30 6.08
CA SER A 214 17.73 -4.38 6.93
C SER A 214 17.12 -5.78 6.98
N GLY A 215 17.55 -6.68 6.09
CA GLY A 215 16.93 -8.00 5.92
C GLY A 215 15.62 -7.98 5.12
N ILE A 216 15.27 -6.83 4.52
CA ILE A 216 14.09 -6.67 3.66
C ILE A 216 14.50 -6.99 2.21
N GLU A 217 13.89 -8.02 1.61
CA GLU A 217 14.13 -8.37 0.21
C GLU A 217 13.33 -7.43 -0.71
N ILE A 218 13.97 -6.77 -1.67
CA ILE A 218 13.29 -5.94 -2.68
C ILE A 218 13.43 -6.58 -4.05
N GLY A 219 12.31 -6.85 -4.70
CA GLY A 219 12.26 -7.41 -6.05
C GLY A 219 11.42 -6.57 -7.01
N TYR A 220 12.06 -6.04 -8.05
CA TYR A 220 11.40 -5.50 -9.24
C TYR A 220 11.53 -6.50 -10.37
N ASN A 221 10.42 -6.90 -10.98
CA ASN A 221 10.38 -8.05 -11.88
C ASN A 221 10.28 -7.69 -13.38
N ASP A 222 10.51 -6.41 -13.75
CA ASP A 222 10.37 -5.86 -15.10
C ASP A 222 9.21 -6.45 -15.92
N THR A 223 8.06 -6.64 -15.27
CA THR A 223 6.83 -7.11 -15.91
C THR A 223 5.62 -6.37 -15.37
N TRP A 224 4.48 -6.54 -16.02
CA TRP A 224 3.20 -5.91 -15.66
C TRP A 224 2.36 -6.74 -14.67
N PHE A 225 2.91 -7.85 -14.17
CA PHE A 225 2.28 -8.71 -13.18
C PHE A 225 3.35 -9.36 -12.31
N SER A 226 2.98 -9.82 -11.11
CA SER A 226 3.85 -10.56 -10.21
C SER A 226 3.09 -11.71 -9.54
N PHE A 227 3.83 -12.73 -9.12
CA PHE A 227 3.31 -13.88 -8.37
C PHE A 227 3.75 -13.81 -6.92
N VAL A 228 2.81 -14.03 -6.00
CA VAL A 228 3.09 -14.33 -4.59
C VAL A 228 2.18 -15.47 -4.20
N GLY A 229 2.75 -16.63 -3.85
CA GLY A 229 1.96 -17.85 -3.67
C GLY A 229 1.16 -18.21 -4.93
N GLU A 230 -0.13 -18.51 -4.76
CA GLU A 230 -1.10 -18.76 -5.84
C GLU A 230 -1.88 -17.49 -6.26
N THR A 231 -1.45 -16.30 -5.80
CA THR A 231 -2.05 -15.01 -6.16
C THR A 231 -1.23 -14.27 -7.22
N ILE A 232 -1.92 -13.81 -8.26
CA ILE A 232 -1.37 -12.94 -9.30
C ILE A 232 -1.76 -11.49 -9.02
N PHE A 233 -0.76 -10.63 -8.87
CA PHE A 233 -0.96 -9.18 -8.87
C PHE A 233 -0.72 -8.66 -10.28
N VAL A 234 -1.68 -7.95 -10.85
CA VAL A 234 -1.65 -7.56 -12.26
C VAL A 234 -2.04 -6.11 -12.49
N HIS A 235 -1.27 -5.44 -13.34
CA HIS A 235 -1.55 -4.09 -13.82
C HIS A 235 -1.54 -4.04 -15.36
N PRO A 236 -2.67 -4.34 -16.00
CA PRO A 236 -2.73 -4.42 -17.46
C PRO A 236 -2.53 -3.05 -18.12
N LEU A 237 -2.02 -3.04 -19.36
CA LEU A 237 -1.81 -1.80 -20.13
C LEU A 237 -3.07 -1.24 -20.77
N ALA A 238 -4.10 -2.07 -20.90
CA ALA A 238 -5.38 -1.72 -21.46
C ALA A 238 -6.50 -2.13 -20.49
N TYR A 239 -7.61 -1.41 -20.54
CA TYR A 239 -8.75 -1.66 -19.66
C TYR A 239 -10.08 -1.71 -20.41
N SER A 240 -11.09 -2.24 -19.72
CA SER A 240 -12.48 -2.28 -20.15
C SER A 240 -13.36 -1.53 -19.16
N SER A 241 -14.35 -0.79 -19.66
CA SER A 241 -15.24 0.04 -18.82
C SER A 241 -16.27 -0.78 -18.03
N GLY A 242 -16.58 -2.00 -18.45
CA GLY A 242 -17.46 -2.91 -17.71
C GLY A 242 -16.98 -3.22 -16.29
N MET A 243 -17.90 -3.49 -15.37
CA MET A 243 -17.61 -3.86 -13.98
C MET A 243 -16.82 -5.18 -13.94
N LEU A 244 -15.68 -5.21 -13.24
CA LEU A 244 -14.76 -6.36 -13.16
C LEU A 244 -14.29 -6.91 -14.52
N LYS A 245 -14.58 -6.25 -15.64
CA LYS A 245 -14.38 -6.83 -16.96
C LYS A 245 -12.90 -6.96 -17.33
N THR A 246 -12.07 -6.04 -16.81
CA THR A 246 -10.62 -6.10 -16.97
C THR A 246 -10.04 -7.24 -16.14
N ALA A 247 -10.46 -7.39 -14.88
CA ALA A 247 -10.04 -8.49 -14.01
C ALA A 247 -10.45 -9.87 -14.58
N GLU A 248 -11.67 -9.99 -15.13
CA GLU A 248 -12.12 -11.20 -15.83
C GLU A 248 -11.26 -11.51 -17.08
N LYS A 249 -10.89 -10.49 -17.85
CA LYS A 249 -9.98 -10.67 -19.00
C LYS A 249 -8.60 -11.11 -18.56
N ALA A 250 -8.07 -10.56 -17.46
CA ALA A 250 -6.80 -11.00 -16.88
C ALA A 250 -6.89 -12.47 -16.45
N TYR A 251 -7.97 -12.87 -15.77
CA TYR A 251 -8.24 -14.27 -15.41
C TYR A 251 -8.18 -15.20 -16.61
N ARG A 252 -8.92 -14.88 -17.67
CA ARG A 252 -8.92 -15.68 -18.89
C ARG A 252 -7.54 -15.72 -19.53
N TYR A 253 -6.85 -14.60 -19.62
CA TYR A 253 -5.49 -14.55 -20.16
C TYR A 253 -4.56 -15.51 -19.42
N PHE A 254 -4.50 -15.47 -18.09
CA PHE A 254 -3.63 -16.36 -17.33
C PHE A 254 -4.08 -17.83 -17.41
N LYS A 255 -5.39 -18.12 -17.41
CA LYS A 255 -5.87 -19.50 -17.61
C LYS A 255 -5.55 -20.04 -19.00
N ASP A 256 -5.77 -19.26 -20.05
CA ASP A 256 -5.53 -19.64 -21.45
C ASP A 256 -4.03 -19.80 -21.77
N ASN A 257 -3.15 -19.27 -20.91
CA ASN A 257 -1.71 -19.44 -20.99
C ASN A 257 -1.15 -20.40 -19.92
N ASP A 258 -1.99 -21.30 -19.40
CA ASP A 258 -1.62 -22.40 -18.50
C ASP A 258 -0.96 -21.98 -17.17
N TYR A 259 -1.25 -20.77 -16.68
CA TYR A 259 -0.78 -20.33 -15.36
C TYR A 259 -1.61 -20.99 -14.25
N PHE A 260 -0.91 -21.43 -13.20
CA PHE A 260 -1.51 -21.96 -11.98
C PHE A 260 -1.68 -20.86 -10.95
N PHE A 261 -2.94 -20.59 -10.57
CA PHE A 261 -3.32 -19.57 -9.60
C PHE A 261 -4.76 -19.81 -9.13
N ASP A 262 -5.06 -19.35 -7.93
CA ASP A 262 -6.40 -19.29 -7.34
C ASP A 262 -6.94 -17.85 -7.26
N THR A 263 -6.07 -16.85 -7.36
CA THR A 263 -6.47 -15.45 -7.11
C THR A 263 -5.87 -14.49 -8.09
N ILE A 264 -6.65 -13.50 -8.51
CA ILE A 264 -6.16 -12.31 -9.21
C ILE A 264 -6.48 -11.07 -8.40
N VAL A 265 -5.47 -10.25 -8.21
CA VAL A 265 -5.59 -8.89 -7.67
C VAL A 265 -5.21 -7.91 -8.77
N MET A 266 -6.20 -7.21 -9.29
CA MET A 266 -6.05 -6.27 -10.39
C MET A 266 -6.01 -4.82 -9.89
N ALA A 267 -5.07 -4.06 -10.45
CA ALA A 267 -4.97 -2.59 -10.36
C ALA A 267 -5.32 -1.94 -11.72
N HIS A 268 -5.11 -0.62 -11.89
CA HIS A 268 -5.31 0.17 -13.12
C HIS A 268 -6.70 0.81 -13.31
N THR A 269 -7.80 0.12 -12.98
CA THR A 269 -9.15 0.64 -13.33
C THR A 269 -9.73 1.64 -12.34
N HIS A 270 -9.09 1.78 -11.17
CA HIS A 270 -9.56 2.60 -10.04
C HIS A 270 -10.98 2.23 -9.61
N LYS A 271 -11.30 0.94 -9.67
CA LYS A 271 -12.56 0.37 -9.21
C LYS A 271 -12.28 -0.61 -8.07
N THR A 272 -13.28 -0.82 -7.23
CA THR A 272 -13.23 -1.84 -6.18
C THR A 272 -14.33 -2.86 -6.37
N GLY A 273 -14.01 -4.14 -6.18
CA GLY A 273 -14.98 -5.23 -6.26
C GLY A 273 -14.29 -6.58 -6.30
N HIS A 274 -15.08 -7.64 -6.16
CA HIS A 274 -14.60 -8.99 -6.37
C HIS A 274 -15.68 -9.87 -6.97
N TYR A 275 -15.28 -11.01 -7.53
CA TYR A 275 -16.19 -12.03 -8.03
C TYR A 275 -15.53 -13.40 -8.04
N ASP A 276 -16.32 -14.44 -7.79
CA ASP A 276 -15.86 -15.81 -7.72
C ASP A 276 -16.07 -16.49 -9.08
N ILE A 277 -14.99 -17.08 -9.62
CA ILE A 277 -14.98 -17.82 -10.88
C ILE A 277 -14.52 -19.25 -10.59
N GLY A 278 -15.48 -20.13 -10.34
CA GLY A 278 -15.20 -21.51 -9.94
C GLY A 278 -14.50 -21.56 -8.58
N ASN A 279 -13.27 -22.07 -8.55
CA ASN A 279 -12.43 -22.15 -7.35
C ASN A 279 -11.40 -21.00 -7.29
N SER A 280 -11.69 -19.88 -7.94
CA SER A 280 -10.79 -18.74 -8.01
C SER A 280 -11.52 -17.45 -7.74
N VAL A 281 -10.84 -16.48 -7.13
CA VAL A 281 -11.41 -15.17 -6.84
C VAL A 281 -10.66 -14.08 -7.60
N ILE A 282 -11.39 -13.16 -8.21
CA ILE A 282 -10.82 -11.98 -8.85
C ILE A 282 -11.18 -10.73 -8.07
N TYR A 283 -10.21 -9.84 -7.87
CA TYR A 283 -10.37 -8.57 -7.15
C TYR A 283 -9.95 -7.40 -8.04
N GLU A 284 -10.68 -6.28 -7.97
CA GLU A 284 -10.19 -4.95 -8.33
C GLU A 284 -9.92 -4.18 -7.02
N GLN A 285 -8.71 -3.67 -6.81
CA GLN A 285 -8.26 -3.18 -5.49
C GLN A 285 -8.47 -1.68 -5.24
N GLY A 286 -8.85 -0.91 -6.25
CA GLY A 286 -8.93 0.56 -6.18
C GLY A 286 -7.60 1.23 -6.52
N CYS A 287 -7.39 2.44 -6.01
CA CYS A 287 -6.17 3.23 -6.19
C CYS A 287 -5.70 3.91 -4.90
N CYS A 288 -4.39 4.10 -4.75
CA CYS A 288 -3.78 4.77 -3.59
C CYS A 288 -3.39 6.23 -3.87
N CYS A 289 -3.91 6.84 -4.93
CA CYS A 289 -3.84 8.27 -5.19
C CYS A 289 -5.04 9.01 -4.59
N GLU A 290 -4.89 10.32 -4.41
CA GLU A 290 -5.96 11.26 -4.13
C GLU A 290 -6.66 11.62 -5.44
N THR A 291 -7.77 10.94 -5.73
CA THR A 291 -8.45 11.05 -7.03
C THR A 291 -9.00 12.46 -7.28
N SER A 292 -9.30 13.19 -6.20
CA SER A 292 -9.74 14.59 -6.27
C SER A 292 -8.66 15.56 -6.77
N LYS A 293 -7.38 15.18 -6.70
CA LYS A 293 -6.24 15.97 -7.22
C LYS A 293 -5.91 15.61 -8.68
N MET A 294 -6.41 14.47 -9.17
CA MET A 294 -6.20 13.98 -10.52
C MET A 294 -7.31 14.50 -11.44
N ASP A 295 -7.14 15.72 -11.95
CA ASP A 295 -8.12 16.44 -12.79
C ASP A 295 -8.30 15.84 -14.21
N TYR A 296 -8.01 14.56 -14.40
CA TYR A 296 -7.99 13.90 -15.71
C TYR A 296 -9.38 13.63 -16.28
N ALA A 297 -10.38 13.55 -15.42
CA ALA A 297 -11.72 13.10 -15.75
C ALA A 297 -12.78 14.20 -15.60
N ASP A 298 -12.38 15.43 -15.25
CA ASP A 298 -13.30 16.55 -15.13
C ASP A 298 -14.05 16.81 -16.44
N GLY A 299 -15.36 17.01 -16.32
CA GLY A 299 -16.28 17.17 -17.44
C GLY A 299 -16.50 15.93 -18.33
N LYS A 300 -15.86 14.78 -18.08
CA LYS A 300 -15.97 13.57 -18.93
C LYS A 300 -17.09 12.61 -18.52
N LEU A 301 -17.82 12.90 -17.43
CA LEU A 301 -18.91 12.08 -16.89
C LEU A 301 -18.51 10.61 -16.65
N THR A 302 -17.23 10.36 -16.35
CA THR A 302 -16.76 9.03 -15.99
C THR A 302 -17.23 8.68 -14.57
N PRO A 303 -17.48 7.39 -14.28
CA PRO A 303 -17.76 6.96 -12.90
C PRO A 303 -16.67 7.42 -11.93
N SER A 304 -17.07 7.74 -10.70
CA SER A 304 -16.13 8.13 -9.65
C SER A 304 -15.09 7.02 -9.42
N GLN A 305 -13.83 7.42 -9.39
CA GLN A 305 -12.71 6.56 -9.02
C GLN A 305 -12.81 6.15 -7.55
N ARG A 306 -12.43 4.91 -7.26
CA ARG A 306 -12.47 4.30 -5.94
C ARG A 306 -11.09 4.21 -5.35
N GLU A 307 -10.88 4.96 -4.29
CA GLU A 307 -9.66 4.95 -3.50
C GLU A 307 -9.66 3.74 -2.57
N GLY A 308 -8.57 3.00 -2.55
CA GLY A 308 -8.48 1.75 -1.80
C GLY A 308 -7.23 0.95 -2.10
N PHE A 309 -7.12 -0.15 -1.38
CA PHE A 309 -6.08 -1.17 -1.50
C PHE A 309 -6.63 -2.49 -0.96
N ILE A 310 -5.85 -3.57 -1.02
CA ILE A 310 -6.30 -4.89 -0.55
C ILE A 310 -5.28 -5.50 0.41
N LEU A 311 -5.80 -6.13 1.46
CA LEU A 311 -5.04 -7.10 2.24
C LEU A 311 -5.38 -8.50 1.76
N VAL A 312 -4.37 -9.22 1.30
CA VAL A 312 -4.47 -10.63 0.90
C VAL A 312 -3.84 -11.48 1.97
N TYR A 313 -4.60 -12.46 2.46
CA TYR A 313 -4.12 -13.45 3.39
C TYR A 313 -3.99 -14.77 2.65
N GLN A 314 -2.85 -15.42 2.81
CA GLN A 314 -2.60 -16.74 2.27
C GLN A 314 -2.35 -17.75 3.37
N ASP A 315 -2.68 -19.01 3.11
CA ASP A 315 -2.27 -20.14 3.95
C ASP A 315 -0.77 -20.46 3.80
N LYS A 316 -0.30 -21.52 4.45
CA LYS A 316 1.12 -21.94 4.40
C LYS A 316 1.55 -22.49 3.03
N PHE A 317 0.60 -22.80 2.16
CA PHE A 317 0.83 -23.28 0.81
C PHE A 317 0.74 -22.15 -0.23
N GLY A 318 0.43 -20.92 0.20
CA GLY A 318 0.29 -19.75 -0.66
C GLY A 318 -1.10 -19.62 -1.27
N ARG A 319 -2.10 -20.38 -0.80
CA ARG A 319 -3.48 -20.30 -1.28
C ARG A 319 -4.26 -19.23 -0.57
N LEU A 320 -5.26 -18.67 -1.24
CA LEU A 320 -6.09 -17.61 -0.71
C LEU A 320 -6.85 -18.06 0.55
N ASN A 321 -6.80 -17.21 1.57
CA ASN A 321 -7.73 -17.24 2.69
C ASN A 321 -8.81 -16.19 2.43
N GLU A 322 -9.92 -16.63 1.84
CA GLU A 322 -11.04 -15.77 1.42
C GLU A 322 -11.70 -15.06 2.61
N ASP A 323 -11.87 -15.77 3.75
CA ASP A 323 -12.54 -15.23 4.94
C ASP A 323 -11.82 -14.01 5.55
N LYS A 324 -10.51 -13.90 5.31
CA LYS A 324 -9.68 -12.80 5.83
C LYS A 324 -9.32 -11.77 4.78
N THR A 325 -9.25 -12.16 3.52
CA THR A 325 -8.89 -11.26 2.43
C THR A 325 -9.98 -10.22 2.20
N HIS A 326 -9.61 -8.95 2.18
CA HIS A 326 -10.60 -7.89 2.01
C HIS A 326 -10.00 -6.64 1.38
N ILE A 327 -10.84 -5.94 0.61
CA ILE A 327 -10.54 -4.63 0.03
C ILE A 327 -10.86 -3.57 1.09
N VAL A 328 -9.87 -2.71 1.36
CA VAL A 328 -10.03 -1.51 2.17
C VAL A 328 -10.44 -0.37 1.24
N ARG A 329 -11.62 0.21 1.49
CA ARG A 329 -12.15 1.35 0.74
C ARG A 329 -11.94 2.62 1.53
N LEU A 330 -11.44 3.65 0.87
CA LEU A 330 -11.16 4.95 1.48
C LEU A 330 -12.22 6.00 1.12
N ASN A 331 -13.05 5.76 0.10
CA ASN A 331 -14.13 6.67 -0.34
C ASN A 331 -15.38 5.98 -0.94
#